data_AF-A0A9P6CTS7-F1
#
_entry.id   AF-A0A9P6CTS7-F1
#
_cell.length_a   1.000
_cell.length_b   1.000
_cell.length_c   1.000
_cell.angle_alpha   90.00
_cell.angle_beta   90.00
_cell.angle_gamma   90.00
#
_symmetry.space_group_name_H-M   'P 1'
#
loop_
_entity.id
_entity.type
_entity.pdbx_description
1 polymer ?
#
loop_
_entity_poly.entity_id
_entity_poly.type
_entity_poly.pdbx_seq_one_letter_code
_entity_poly.pdbx_strand_id
1 'polypeptide(L)'
;MSVQAAPSSSTSRGDLVLQPNYFTSSIYVKALRDDISTLILRYHEALNQPGVTQPFAVFKTVWTGMGWHWLQFRVFDSRSRHALLETTTRLCLERTIKTEAPFTRAVSLFATYLFFYTQVKSEAPPLHCITNIPIACDHYASLVDLADSMTSPTVSALQPHIRYILSRFRKDLVFLILPKSELGPMNPRELPREIYADGDTVFSEAQKRKGRPARREKGKKARVALEGLENWIAKQQIHDVDKEVDMAAAFSAYEVMKNRLLESIDAESISGVGQEVLDRLKEASRLVGADESQSVGVSRLERELSGPGIFKLCK
;
A
#
# COMPACT_ATOMS: atom_id res chain seq x y z
N MET A 1 15.87 23.66 7.11
CA MET A 1 17.08 23.21 6.39
C MET A 1 16.68 22.04 5.53
N SER A 2 16.69 22.19 4.20
CA SER A 2 16.33 21.14 3.26
C SER A 2 17.52 20.19 3.13
N VAL A 3 17.43 18.99 3.70
CA VAL A 3 18.43 17.94 3.47
C VAL A 3 18.25 17.53 2.01
N GLN A 4 19.17 17.98 1.17
CA GLN A 4 19.23 17.63 -0.24
C GLN A 4 19.46 16.12 -0.30
N ALA A 5 18.39 15.35 -0.52
CA ALA A 5 18.48 13.90 -0.67
C ALA A 5 19.47 13.63 -1.80
N ALA A 6 20.50 12.83 -1.52
CA ALA A 6 21.45 12.40 -2.54
C ALA A 6 20.66 11.88 -3.75
N PRO A 7 21.10 12.20 -5.00
CA PRO A 7 20.42 11.72 -6.19
C PRO A 7 20.25 10.22 -6.07
N SER A 8 19.01 9.75 -6.21
CA SER A 8 18.68 8.32 -6.13
C SER A 8 19.67 7.58 -7.00
N SER A 9 20.49 6.72 -6.38
CA SER A 9 21.55 6.00 -7.07
C SER A 9 20.93 5.36 -8.29
N SER A 10 21.33 5.84 -9.48
CA SER A 10 20.92 5.26 -10.75
C SER A 10 21.13 3.76 -10.60
N THR A 11 20.05 3.01 -10.78
CA THR A 11 20.02 1.57 -10.53
C THR A 11 21.27 0.91 -11.07
N SER A 12 21.82 -0.01 -10.28
CA SER A 12 23.00 -0.75 -10.71
C SER A 12 22.69 -1.43 -12.04
N ARG A 13 23.68 -1.47 -12.93
CA ARG A 13 23.52 -1.95 -14.30
C ARG A 13 23.01 -3.41 -14.28
N GLY A 14 21.69 -3.61 -14.43
CA GLY A 14 21.04 -4.92 -14.33
C GLY A 14 19.69 -4.95 -13.60
N ASP A 15 19.35 -3.92 -12.82
CA ASP A 15 18.08 -3.91 -12.09
C ASP A 15 16.88 -3.66 -13.01
N LEU A 16 15.90 -4.58 -12.97
CA LEU A 16 14.63 -4.44 -13.67
C LEU A 16 13.76 -3.38 -12.99
N VAL A 17 13.78 -2.16 -13.52
CA VAL A 17 12.92 -1.07 -13.06
C VAL A 17 11.71 -0.95 -13.98
N LEU A 18 10.50 -1.05 -13.40
CA LEU A 18 9.27 -0.73 -14.12
C LEU A 18 9.34 0.73 -14.58
N GLN A 19 9.03 1.00 -15.85
CA GLN A 19 9.02 2.38 -16.33
C GLN A 19 7.78 3.12 -15.83
N PRO A 20 7.86 4.41 -15.47
CA PRO A 20 6.70 5.18 -15.01
C PRO A 20 5.49 5.14 -15.98
N ASN A 21 5.75 5.06 -17.29
CA ASN A 21 4.71 4.97 -18.31
C ASN A 21 3.83 3.71 -18.15
N TYR A 22 4.37 2.63 -17.58
CA TYR A 22 3.60 1.42 -17.27
C TYR A 22 2.38 1.73 -16.41
N PHE A 23 2.51 2.56 -15.38
CA PHE A 23 1.38 2.90 -14.48
C PHE A 23 0.31 3.74 -15.17
N THR A 24 0.64 4.44 -16.26
CA THR A 24 -0.35 5.17 -17.07
C THR A 24 -0.82 4.38 -18.29
N SER A 25 -0.32 3.15 -18.50
CA SER A 25 -0.68 2.30 -19.63
C SER A 25 -2.05 1.64 -19.45
N SER A 26 -2.64 1.19 -20.56
CA SER A 26 -3.89 0.43 -20.53
C SER A 26 -3.79 -0.89 -19.77
N ILE A 27 -2.59 -1.48 -19.70
CA ILE A 27 -2.36 -2.74 -18.99
C ILE A 27 -2.60 -2.52 -17.50
N TYR A 28 -1.94 -1.52 -16.92
CA TYR A 28 -2.08 -1.21 -15.50
C TYR A 28 -3.44 -0.58 -15.18
N VAL A 29 -3.86 0.43 -15.95
CA VAL A 29 -5.08 1.20 -15.67
C VAL A 29 -6.33 0.33 -15.74
N LYS A 30 -6.45 -0.58 -16.73
CA LYS A 30 -7.63 -1.45 -16.83
C LYS A 30 -7.68 -2.45 -15.68
N ALA A 31 -6.58 -3.15 -15.43
CA ALA A 31 -6.49 -4.09 -14.32
C ALA A 31 -6.84 -3.42 -12.99
N LEU A 32 -6.29 -2.23 -12.72
CA LEU A 32 -6.60 -1.52 -11.47
C LEU A 32 -8.06 -1.03 -11.40
N ARG A 33 -8.68 -0.62 -12.52
CA ARG A 33 -10.11 -0.29 -12.55
C ARG A 33 -10.98 -1.52 -12.23
N ASP A 34 -10.59 -2.70 -12.71
CA ASP A 34 -11.27 -3.96 -12.43
C ASP A 34 -11.09 -4.36 -10.96
N ASP A 35 -9.90 -4.17 -10.40
CA ASP A 35 -9.62 -4.40 -8.98
C ASP A 35 -10.44 -3.45 -8.08
N ILE A 36 -10.55 -2.16 -8.44
CA ILE A 36 -11.39 -1.19 -7.71
C ILE A 36 -12.86 -1.61 -7.78
N SER A 37 -13.33 -2.05 -8.95
CA SER A 37 -14.71 -2.52 -9.12
C SER A 37 -14.98 -3.76 -8.28
N THR A 38 -14.02 -4.68 -8.22
CA THR A 38 -14.05 -5.87 -7.37
C THR A 38 -14.05 -5.50 -5.88
N LEU A 39 -13.25 -4.52 -5.46
CA LEU A 39 -13.22 -4.01 -4.09
C LEU A 39 -14.59 -3.47 -3.68
N ILE A 40 -15.23 -2.69 -4.54
CA ILE A 40 -16.57 -2.14 -4.31
C ILE A 40 -17.59 -3.27 -4.17
N LEU A 41 -17.56 -4.26 -5.06
CA LEU A 41 -18.47 -5.40 -5.03
C LEU A 41 -18.28 -6.24 -3.75
N ARG A 42 -17.04 -6.60 -3.40
CA ARG A 42 -16.73 -7.38 -2.20
C ARG A 42 -17.14 -6.65 -0.93
N TYR A 43 -16.94 -5.34 -0.87
CA TYR A 43 -17.39 -4.55 0.26
C TYR A 43 -18.92 -4.46 0.32
N HIS A 44 -19.60 -4.37 -0.82
CA HIS A 44 -21.07 -4.42 -0.87
C HIS A 44 -21.61 -5.76 -0.35
N GLU A 45 -21.03 -6.89 -0.78
CA GLU A 45 -21.37 -8.23 -0.29
C GLU A 45 -21.16 -8.34 1.22
N ALA A 46 -20.01 -7.89 1.72
CA ALA A 46 -19.67 -7.96 3.13
C ALA A 46 -20.56 -7.06 4.00
N LEU A 47 -20.90 -5.86 3.53
CA LEU A 47 -21.73 -4.91 4.27
C LEU A 47 -23.19 -5.40 4.43
N ASN A 48 -23.69 -6.19 3.48
CA ASN A 48 -25.04 -6.75 3.50
C ASN A 48 -25.16 -8.03 4.36
N GLN A 49 -24.08 -8.50 4.98
CA GLN A 49 -24.16 -9.63 5.90
C GLN A 49 -24.88 -9.23 7.19
N PRO A 50 -25.71 -10.13 7.77
CA PRO A 50 -26.43 -9.85 9.01
C PRO A 50 -25.46 -9.61 10.18
N GLY A 51 -25.75 -8.59 11.00
CA GLY A 51 -24.96 -8.28 12.20
C GLY A 51 -23.81 -7.29 11.98
N VAL A 52 -23.63 -6.75 10.79
CA VAL A 52 -22.60 -5.73 10.52
C VAL A 52 -23.01 -4.38 11.12
N THR A 53 -22.27 -3.93 12.14
CA THR A 53 -22.49 -2.64 12.82
C THR A 53 -21.41 -1.59 12.55
N GLN A 54 -20.28 -1.99 11.96
CA GLN A 54 -19.12 -1.13 11.75
C GLN A 54 -18.68 -1.12 10.27
N PRO A 55 -19.33 -0.32 9.41
CA PRO A 55 -19.06 -0.32 7.97
C PRO A 55 -17.59 -0.12 7.62
N PHE A 56 -16.91 0.84 8.27
CA PHE A 56 -15.51 1.12 7.98
C PHE A 56 -14.55 0.02 8.46
N ALA A 57 -14.88 -0.71 9.53
CA ALA A 57 -14.08 -1.86 9.98
C ALA A 57 -14.18 -3.02 8.99
N VAL A 58 -15.38 -3.27 8.46
CA VAL A 58 -15.60 -4.22 7.37
C VAL A 58 -14.82 -3.81 6.12
N PHE A 59 -14.85 -2.53 5.75
CA PHE A 59 -14.07 -2.03 4.61
C PHE A 59 -12.57 -2.31 4.77
N LYS A 60 -11.99 -2.03 5.95
CA LYS A 60 -10.58 -2.34 6.23
C LYS A 60 -10.28 -3.84 6.11
N THR A 61 -11.21 -4.70 6.53
CA THR A 61 -11.06 -6.16 6.42
C THR A 61 -11.04 -6.60 4.96
N VAL A 62 -11.97 -6.09 4.13
CA VAL A 62 -11.98 -6.36 2.68
C VAL A 62 -10.72 -5.80 2.01
N TRP A 63 -10.34 -4.57 2.33
CA TRP A 63 -9.13 -3.90 1.83
C TRP A 63 -7.86 -4.70 2.11
N THR A 64 -7.71 -5.18 3.35
CA THR A 64 -6.54 -5.97 3.75
C THR A 64 -6.58 -7.37 3.15
N GLY A 65 -7.74 -8.03 3.15
CA GLY A 65 -7.93 -9.36 2.54
C GLY A 65 -7.66 -9.38 1.03
N MET A 66 -7.91 -8.28 0.33
CA MET A 66 -7.56 -8.12 -1.09
C MET A 66 -6.10 -7.68 -1.33
N GLY A 67 -5.30 -7.48 -0.28
CA GLY A 67 -3.88 -7.12 -0.39
C GLY A 67 -3.59 -5.67 -0.78
N TRP A 68 -4.59 -4.76 -0.75
CA TRP A 68 -4.40 -3.36 -1.16
C TRP A 68 -3.35 -2.61 -0.32
N HIS A 69 -3.24 -2.94 0.97
CA HIS A 69 -2.23 -2.39 1.87
C HIS A 69 -0.78 -2.70 1.43
N TRP A 70 -0.56 -3.76 0.65
CA TRP A 70 0.74 -4.10 0.09
C TRP A 70 1.05 -3.39 -1.23
N LEU A 71 0.05 -2.81 -1.90
CA LEU A 71 0.22 -2.22 -3.24
C LEU A 71 1.29 -1.13 -3.24
N GLN A 72 1.32 -0.29 -2.21
CA GLN A 72 2.31 0.76 -2.07
C GLN A 72 3.74 0.23 -1.89
N PHE A 73 3.97 -1.05 -1.59
CA PHE A 73 5.29 -1.64 -1.44
C PHE A 73 5.79 -2.35 -2.71
N ARG A 74 5.00 -2.35 -3.79
CA ARG A 74 5.40 -3.00 -5.05
C ARG A 74 6.49 -2.25 -5.81
N VAL A 75 6.73 -0.97 -5.50
CA VAL A 75 7.69 -0.11 -6.22
C VAL A 75 8.48 0.75 -5.25
N PHE A 76 9.79 0.56 -5.24
CA PHE A 76 10.73 1.29 -4.40
C PHE A 76 11.51 2.39 -5.15
N ASP A 77 11.63 2.29 -6.48
CA ASP A 77 12.19 3.36 -7.29
C ASP A 77 11.34 4.64 -7.17
N SER A 78 11.99 5.77 -6.89
CA SER A 78 11.32 7.05 -6.60
C SER A 78 10.39 7.49 -7.75
N ARG A 79 10.84 7.41 -9.00
CA ARG A 79 10.10 7.93 -10.15
C ARG A 79 8.89 7.06 -10.48
N SER A 80 9.06 5.75 -10.48
CA SER A 80 8.00 4.79 -10.74
C SER A 80 7.03 4.71 -9.58
N ARG A 81 7.50 4.87 -8.35
CA ARG A 81 6.66 4.99 -7.15
C ARG A 81 5.78 6.23 -7.23
N HIS A 82 6.33 7.38 -7.63
CA HIS A 82 5.52 8.58 -7.86
C HIS A 82 4.37 8.32 -8.84
N ALA A 83 4.69 7.74 -10.01
CA ALA A 83 3.67 7.41 -11.02
C ALA A 83 2.64 6.38 -10.54
N LEU A 84 3.06 5.35 -9.78
CA LEU A 84 2.18 4.38 -9.15
C LEU A 84 1.20 5.07 -8.19
N LEU A 85 1.71 5.86 -7.24
CA LEU A 85 0.90 6.48 -6.20
C LEU A 85 -0.07 7.51 -6.78
N GLU A 86 0.40 8.36 -7.70
CA GLU A 86 -0.43 9.37 -8.36
C GLU A 86 -1.53 8.71 -9.22
N THR A 87 -1.17 7.71 -10.03
CA THR A 87 -2.15 7.04 -10.90
C THR A 87 -3.16 6.23 -10.10
N THR A 88 -2.73 5.49 -9.07
CA THR A 88 -3.64 4.71 -8.21
C THR A 88 -4.63 5.62 -7.50
N THR A 89 -4.14 6.70 -6.89
CA THR A 89 -4.99 7.67 -6.18
C THR A 89 -5.99 8.32 -7.12
N ARG A 90 -5.54 8.70 -8.33
CA ARG A 90 -6.40 9.26 -9.37
C ARG A 90 -7.48 8.28 -9.82
N LEU A 91 -7.16 7.00 -9.98
CA LEU A 91 -8.14 5.97 -10.37
C LEU A 91 -9.17 5.69 -9.27
N CYS A 92 -8.77 5.75 -7.99
CA CYS A 92 -9.73 5.74 -6.89
C CYS A 92 -10.65 6.97 -6.95
N LEU A 93 -10.11 8.17 -7.17
CA LEU A 93 -10.91 9.39 -7.28
C LEU A 93 -11.82 9.42 -8.50
N GLU A 94 -11.46 8.77 -9.60
CA GLU A 94 -12.30 8.66 -10.79
C GLU A 94 -13.69 8.09 -10.46
N ARG A 95 -13.77 7.20 -9.48
CA ARG A 95 -15.03 6.59 -9.01
C ARG A 95 -15.80 7.45 -7.99
N THR A 96 -15.32 8.64 -7.66
CA THR A 96 -15.99 9.59 -6.74
C THR A 96 -16.81 10.66 -7.46
N ILE A 97 -16.79 10.68 -8.80
CA ILE A 97 -17.52 11.64 -9.64
C ILE A 97 -19.03 11.54 -9.44
N LYS A 98 -19.76 12.64 -9.68
CA LYS A 98 -21.20 12.75 -9.42
C LYS A 98 -22.06 11.74 -10.18
N THR A 99 -21.60 11.26 -11.33
CA THR A 99 -22.33 10.31 -12.20
C THR A 99 -22.30 8.88 -11.68
N GLU A 100 -21.40 8.55 -10.76
CA GLU A 100 -21.30 7.22 -10.14
C GLU A 100 -22.35 7.03 -9.03
N ALA A 101 -22.71 5.78 -8.76
CA ALA A 101 -23.67 5.47 -7.70
C ALA A 101 -23.17 5.97 -6.33
N PRO A 102 -24.02 6.47 -5.42
CA PRO A 102 -23.58 7.01 -4.12
C PRO A 102 -22.73 6.01 -3.31
N PHE A 103 -23.10 4.73 -3.32
CA PHE A 103 -22.32 3.68 -2.68
C PHE A 103 -20.90 3.58 -3.27
N THR A 104 -20.76 3.48 -4.59
CA THR A 104 -19.47 3.47 -5.30
C THR A 104 -18.61 4.65 -4.91
N ARG A 105 -19.19 5.86 -4.86
CA ARG A 105 -18.50 7.09 -4.47
C ARG A 105 -18.00 7.02 -3.01
N ALA A 106 -18.80 6.49 -2.09
CA ALA A 106 -18.43 6.29 -0.69
C ALA A 106 -17.20 5.38 -0.54
N VAL A 107 -17.25 4.21 -1.17
CA VAL A 107 -16.20 3.19 -1.08
C VAL A 107 -14.90 3.68 -1.70
N SER A 108 -15.00 4.39 -2.82
CA SER A 108 -13.85 4.97 -3.50
C SER A 108 -13.19 6.09 -2.69
N LEU A 109 -13.98 6.84 -1.92
CA LEU A 109 -13.46 7.78 -0.93
C LEU A 109 -12.75 7.06 0.23
N PHE A 110 -13.28 5.92 0.71
CA PHE A 110 -12.61 5.10 1.73
C PHE A 110 -11.27 4.55 1.23
N ALA A 111 -11.23 4.06 -0.02
CA ALA A 111 -10.02 3.60 -0.67
C ALA A 111 -8.98 4.73 -0.78
N THR A 112 -9.41 5.92 -1.24
CA THR A 112 -8.54 7.12 -1.32
C THR A 112 -7.98 7.50 0.05
N TYR A 113 -8.81 7.47 1.10
CA TYR A 113 -8.40 7.75 2.47
C TYR A 113 -7.36 6.75 3.00
N LEU A 114 -7.64 5.44 2.89
CA LEU A 114 -6.69 4.43 3.35
C LEU A 114 -5.40 4.49 2.54
N PHE A 115 -5.48 4.55 1.22
CA PHE A 115 -4.30 4.61 0.37
C PHE A 115 -3.43 5.83 0.67
N PHE A 116 -4.02 7.01 0.89
CA PHE A 116 -3.27 8.23 1.19
C PHE A 116 -2.63 8.23 2.59
N TYR A 117 -3.35 7.80 3.63
CA TYR A 117 -2.85 7.86 5.01
C TYR A 117 -1.99 6.66 5.42
N THR A 118 -2.06 5.54 4.72
CA THR A 118 -1.20 4.38 4.99
C THR A 118 0.14 4.45 4.28
N GLN A 119 0.39 5.51 3.51
CA GLN A 119 1.70 5.78 2.93
C GLN A 119 2.80 5.81 3.98
N VAL A 120 3.89 5.14 3.66
CA VAL A 120 5.14 5.21 4.40
C VAL A 120 5.73 6.62 4.29
N LYS A 121 5.93 7.31 5.42
CA LYS A 121 6.49 8.67 5.48
C LYS A 121 7.81 8.80 6.26
N SER A 122 8.27 7.73 6.91
CA SER A 122 9.38 7.79 7.87
C SER A 122 10.28 6.55 7.78
N GLU A 123 10.88 6.33 6.61
CA GLU A 123 11.85 5.25 6.39
C GLU A 123 13.26 5.78 6.09
N ALA A 124 14.26 4.95 6.36
CA ALA A 124 15.66 5.14 5.99
C ALA A 124 16.08 3.97 5.08
N PRO A 125 16.21 4.14 3.75
CA PRO A 125 16.15 5.40 3.00
C PRO A 125 14.73 5.97 2.82
N PRO A 126 14.59 7.31 2.62
CA PRO A 126 13.28 7.93 2.47
C PRO A 126 12.61 7.47 1.17
N LEU A 127 11.40 6.91 1.29
CA LEU A 127 10.56 6.57 0.15
C LEU A 127 9.71 7.78 -0.28
N HIS A 128 9.48 7.90 -1.59
CA HIS A 128 8.59 8.93 -2.11
C HIS A 128 7.14 8.71 -1.61
N CYS A 129 6.50 9.78 -1.16
CA CYS A 129 5.07 9.78 -0.79
C CYS A 129 4.38 10.98 -1.44
N ILE A 130 3.12 10.82 -1.84
CA ILE A 130 2.31 11.95 -2.31
C ILE A 130 1.85 12.77 -1.11
N THR A 131 2.07 14.09 -1.18
CA THR A 131 1.68 15.05 -0.13
C THR A 131 0.29 15.61 -0.37
N ASN A 132 -0.10 15.75 -1.63
CA ASN A 132 -1.38 16.29 -2.03
C ASN A 132 -1.97 15.47 -3.17
N ILE A 133 -3.30 15.48 -3.24
CA ILE A 133 -4.07 14.78 -4.27
C ILE A 133 -4.68 15.83 -5.20
N PRO A 134 -4.28 15.88 -6.47
CA PRO A 134 -4.91 16.78 -7.44
C PRO A 134 -6.39 16.43 -7.62
N ILE A 135 -7.27 17.43 -7.65
CA ILE A 135 -8.70 17.27 -7.90
C ILE A 135 -9.27 18.52 -8.57
N ALA A 136 -10.10 18.35 -9.60
CA ALA A 136 -10.77 19.46 -10.26
C ALA A 136 -11.77 20.13 -9.29
N CYS A 137 -11.91 21.46 -9.35
CA CYS A 137 -12.72 22.20 -8.37
C CYS A 137 -14.22 21.78 -8.35
N ASP A 138 -14.78 21.43 -9.50
CA ASP A 138 -16.14 20.91 -9.64
C ASP A 138 -16.30 19.50 -9.06
N HIS A 139 -15.31 18.63 -9.26
CA HIS A 139 -15.27 17.31 -8.63
C HIS A 139 -15.14 17.43 -7.11
N TYR A 140 -14.29 18.34 -6.62
CA TYR A 140 -14.13 18.60 -5.20
C TYR A 140 -15.42 19.10 -4.55
N ALA A 141 -16.11 20.06 -5.17
CA ALA A 141 -17.42 20.53 -4.69
C ALA A 141 -18.41 19.36 -4.58
N SER A 142 -18.51 18.53 -5.64
CA SER A 142 -19.38 17.36 -5.63
C SER A 142 -18.99 16.31 -4.58
N LEU A 143 -17.71 16.19 -4.26
CA LEU A 143 -17.20 15.26 -3.24
C LEU A 143 -17.51 15.75 -1.82
N VAL A 144 -17.44 17.06 -1.56
CA VAL A 144 -17.81 17.65 -0.27
C VAL A 144 -19.29 17.43 0.04
N ASP A 145 -20.15 17.56 -0.98
CA ASP A 145 -21.61 17.35 -0.85
C ASP A 145 -22.01 15.86 -0.77
N LEU A 146 -21.05 14.93 -0.89
CA LEU A 146 -21.33 13.49 -0.97
C LEU A 146 -22.09 12.98 0.25
N ALA A 147 -21.66 13.38 1.46
CA ALA A 147 -22.28 12.92 2.70
C ALA A 147 -23.76 13.31 2.77
N ASP A 148 -24.09 14.53 2.38
CA ASP A 148 -25.46 15.05 2.48
C ASP A 148 -26.36 14.50 1.37
N SER A 149 -25.79 14.07 0.24
CA SER A 149 -26.52 13.38 -0.82
C SER A 149 -26.95 11.94 -0.47
N MET A 150 -26.43 11.35 0.61
CA MET A 150 -26.74 9.98 1.03
C MET A 150 -28.01 9.89 1.88
N THR A 151 -29.15 10.10 1.21
CA THR A 151 -30.47 10.04 1.85
C THR A 151 -31.08 8.63 1.88
N SER A 152 -30.58 7.71 1.06
CA SER A 152 -31.11 6.34 1.00
C SER A 152 -30.79 5.56 2.29
N PRO A 153 -31.75 4.82 2.87
CA PRO A 153 -31.55 4.02 4.08
C PRO A 153 -30.40 3.01 3.98
N THR A 154 -30.11 2.51 2.77
CA THR A 154 -29.06 1.51 2.52
C THR A 154 -27.64 2.07 2.65
N VAL A 155 -27.46 3.38 2.51
CA VAL A 155 -26.14 4.05 2.52
C VAL A 155 -26.00 5.09 3.63
N SER A 156 -27.09 5.39 4.35
CA SER A 156 -27.09 6.37 5.44
C SER A 156 -26.09 6.04 6.54
N ALA A 157 -25.86 4.74 6.81
CA ALA A 157 -24.85 4.27 7.77
C ALA A 157 -23.41 4.67 7.40
N LEU A 158 -23.13 4.97 6.11
CA LEU A 158 -21.81 5.40 5.66
C LEU A 158 -21.56 6.90 5.88
N GLN A 159 -22.62 7.70 6.04
CA GLN A 159 -22.55 9.16 6.12
C GLN A 159 -21.60 9.68 7.22
N PRO A 160 -21.62 9.16 8.47
CA PRO A 160 -20.71 9.64 9.51
C PRO A 160 -19.24 9.42 9.16
N HIS A 161 -18.92 8.29 8.53
CA HIS A 161 -17.56 7.95 8.11
C HIS A 161 -17.07 8.86 6.98
N ILE A 162 -17.94 9.18 6.02
CA ILE A 162 -17.64 10.11 4.92
C ILE A 162 -17.38 11.51 5.47
N ARG A 163 -18.25 12.01 6.37
CA ARG A 163 -18.04 13.32 7.02
C ARG A 163 -16.71 13.37 7.75
N TYR A 164 -16.38 12.32 8.50
CA TYR A 164 -15.08 12.22 9.17
C TYR A 164 -13.92 12.30 8.19
N ILE A 165 -13.92 11.47 7.14
CA ILE A 165 -12.84 11.43 6.13
C ILE A 165 -12.68 12.80 5.44
N LEU A 166 -13.77 13.41 4.99
CA LEU A 166 -13.74 14.72 4.34
C LEU A 166 -13.25 15.82 5.28
N SER A 167 -13.69 15.79 6.55
CA SER A 167 -13.19 16.73 7.57
C SER A 167 -11.68 16.59 7.79
N ARG A 168 -11.18 15.34 7.76
CA ARG A 168 -9.76 15.04 7.91
C ARG A 168 -8.95 15.51 6.70
N PHE A 169 -9.42 15.22 5.49
CA PHE A 169 -8.79 15.73 4.26
C PHE A 169 -8.75 17.26 4.20
N ARG A 170 -9.80 17.94 4.66
CA ARG A 170 -9.83 19.39 4.75
C ARG A 170 -8.85 19.93 5.79
N LYS A 171 -8.80 19.33 6.97
CA LYS A 171 -7.89 19.74 8.05
C LYS A 171 -6.42 19.60 7.64
N ASP A 172 -6.08 18.50 6.97
CA ASP A 172 -4.71 18.18 6.57
C ASP A 172 -4.34 18.78 5.20
N LEU A 173 -5.22 19.60 4.59
CA LEU A 173 -5.04 20.24 3.28
C LEU A 173 -4.62 19.26 2.18
N VAL A 174 -5.25 18.08 2.17
CA VAL A 174 -4.86 16.97 1.29
C VAL A 174 -5.07 17.29 -0.19
N PHE A 175 -6.12 18.03 -0.55
CA PHE A 175 -6.45 18.26 -1.94
C PHE A 175 -5.73 19.47 -2.54
N LEU A 176 -5.09 19.27 -3.70
CA LEU A 176 -4.64 20.34 -4.58
C LEU A 176 -5.77 20.66 -5.57
N ILE A 177 -6.42 21.79 -5.37
CA ILE A 177 -7.56 22.20 -6.21
C ILE A 177 -7.05 22.67 -7.57
N LEU A 178 -7.51 21.99 -8.61
CA LEU A 178 -7.24 22.30 -10.01
C LEU A 178 -8.43 23.06 -10.64
N PRO A 179 -8.24 23.66 -11.82
CA PRO A 179 -9.35 24.19 -12.62
C PRO A 179 -10.44 23.15 -12.89
N LYS A 180 -11.56 23.60 -13.47
CA LYS A 180 -12.70 22.73 -13.81
C LYS A 180 -12.28 21.56 -14.69
N SER A 181 -12.92 20.40 -14.49
CA SER A 181 -12.65 19.15 -15.20
C SER A 181 -12.73 19.25 -16.72
N GLU A 182 -13.64 20.10 -17.24
CA GLU A 182 -13.83 20.37 -18.68
C GLU A 182 -12.55 20.88 -19.38
N LEU A 183 -11.68 21.58 -18.65
CA LEU A 183 -10.40 22.10 -19.15
C LEU A 183 -9.31 21.02 -19.23
N GLY A 184 -9.57 19.81 -18.73
CA GLY A 184 -8.61 18.72 -18.69
C GLY A 184 -7.33 19.04 -17.91
N PRO A 185 -7.42 19.51 -16.65
CA PRO A 185 -6.26 20.02 -15.90
C PRO A 185 -5.26 18.93 -15.45
N MET A 186 -5.62 17.66 -15.62
CA MET A 186 -4.78 16.51 -15.23
C MET A 186 -3.78 16.17 -16.34
N ASN A 187 -2.63 15.61 -15.97
CA ASN A 187 -1.65 15.10 -16.92
C ASN A 187 -1.30 13.63 -16.60
N PRO A 188 -1.55 12.66 -17.50
CA PRO A 188 -2.24 12.80 -18.80
C PRO A 188 -3.69 13.25 -18.62
N ARG A 189 -4.31 13.89 -19.63
CA ARG A 189 -5.71 14.34 -19.53
C ARG A 189 -6.67 13.18 -19.24
N GLU A 190 -6.46 12.06 -19.92
CA GLU A 190 -7.26 10.85 -19.80
C GLU A 190 -6.35 9.65 -19.49
N LEU A 191 -6.90 8.65 -18.80
CA LEU A 191 -6.23 7.38 -18.53
C LEU A 191 -7.03 6.25 -19.21
N PRO A 192 -6.35 5.30 -19.89
CA PRO A 192 -4.90 5.18 -20.04
C PRO A 192 -4.29 6.16 -21.06
N ARG A 193 -3.01 6.51 -20.85
CA ARG A 193 -2.20 7.32 -21.79
C ARG A 193 -1.81 6.53 -23.03
N GLU A 194 -1.42 5.28 -22.85
CA GLU A 194 -0.94 4.39 -23.91
C GLU A 194 -1.84 3.16 -23.96
N ILE A 195 -2.43 2.88 -25.13
CA ILE A 195 -3.27 1.70 -25.35
C ILE A 195 -2.40 0.61 -25.99
N TYR A 196 -2.20 -0.47 -25.26
CA TYR A 196 -1.58 -1.68 -25.77
C TYR A 196 -2.65 -2.50 -26.51
N ALA A 197 -2.47 -2.64 -27.82
CA ALA A 197 -3.29 -3.54 -28.63
C ALA A 197 -2.69 -4.94 -28.55
N ASP A 198 -3.49 -5.92 -28.10
CA ASP A 198 -3.12 -7.32 -28.22
C ASP A 198 -2.85 -7.64 -29.68
N GLY A 199 -1.72 -8.27 -29.93
CA GLY A 199 -1.11 -8.32 -31.26
C GLY A 199 -1.83 -9.18 -32.30
N ASP A 200 -3.09 -9.54 -32.05
CA ASP A 200 -3.98 -10.24 -32.98
C ASP A 200 -4.89 -9.27 -33.77
N THR A 201 -4.95 -7.99 -33.40
CA THR A 201 -5.50 -6.97 -34.30
C THR A 201 -4.51 -6.67 -35.41
N VAL A 202 -4.74 -7.30 -36.56
CA VAL A 202 -4.06 -7.14 -37.85
C VAL A 202 -3.73 -5.67 -38.14
N PHE A 203 -2.47 -5.27 -37.93
CA PHE A 203 -2.00 -3.96 -38.37
C PHE A 203 -1.95 -3.96 -39.90
N SER A 204 -2.92 -3.28 -40.51
CA SER A 204 -2.98 -2.96 -41.94
C SER A 204 -1.63 -2.42 -42.43
N GLU A 205 -1.22 -2.86 -43.61
CA GLU A 205 0.10 -2.68 -44.22
C GLU A 205 0.46 -1.21 -44.47
N ALA A 206 0.91 -0.49 -43.44
CA ALA A 206 1.48 0.84 -43.62
C ALA A 206 2.93 0.74 -44.12
N GLN A 207 3.19 1.35 -45.27
CA GLN A 207 4.43 1.32 -46.05
C GLN A 207 5.68 1.64 -45.21
N LYS A 208 6.69 0.76 -45.31
CA LYS A 208 7.95 0.80 -44.54
C LYS A 208 8.87 1.91 -45.06
N ARG A 209 9.28 2.83 -44.18
CA ARG A 209 10.46 3.70 -44.41
C ARG A 209 11.74 2.91 -44.07
N LYS A 210 12.66 2.80 -45.04
CA LYS A 210 13.96 2.10 -44.93
C LYS A 210 14.80 2.72 -43.79
N GLY A 211 15.32 1.88 -42.88
CA GLY A 211 16.36 2.25 -41.90
C GLY A 211 15.95 2.33 -40.42
N ARG A 212 14.65 2.30 -40.08
CA ARG A 212 14.21 2.08 -38.69
C ARG A 212 13.77 0.62 -38.53
N PRO A 213 14.17 -0.07 -37.43
CA PRO A 213 13.63 -1.38 -37.10
C PRO A 213 12.11 -1.34 -37.22
N ALA A 214 11.55 -2.20 -38.07
CA ALA A 214 10.15 -2.15 -38.39
C ALA A 214 9.34 -2.33 -37.10
N ARG A 215 8.15 -1.70 -37.00
CA ARG A 215 7.26 -1.87 -35.84
C ARG A 215 7.02 -3.35 -35.51
N ARG A 216 7.02 -4.21 -36.53
CA ARG A 216 6.98 -5.68 -36.43
C ARG A 216 8.16 -6.29 -35.69
N GLU A 217 9.39 -5.79 -35.87
CA GLU A 217 10.58 -6.29 -35.15
C GLU A 217 10.57 -5.85 -33.68
N LYS A 218 10.13 -4.62 -33.40
CA LYS A 218 9.89 -4.18 -32.02
C LYS A 218 8.82 -5.03 -31.32
N GLY A 219 7.73 -5.35 -32.04
CA GLY A 219 6.69 -6.25 -31.54
C GLY A 219 7.22 -7.66 -31.26
N LYS A 220 8.03 -8.24 -32.16
CA LYS A 220 8.68 -9.54 -31.92
C LYS A 220 9.60 -9.51 -30.69
N LYS A 221 10.43 -8.49 -30.53
CA LYS A 221 11.29 -8.35 -29.35
C LYS A 221 10.49 -8.19 -28.06
N ALA A 222 9.39 -7.43 -28.10
CA ALA A 222 8.51 -7.27 -26.95
C ALA A 222 7.81 -8.59 -26.57
N ARG A 223 7.36 -9.39 -27.55
CA ARG A 223 6.79 -10.73 -27.29
C ARG A 223 7.81 -11.68 -26.68
N VAL A 224 9.02 -11.76 -27.23
CA VAL A 224 10.09 -12.58 -26.66
C VAL A 224 10.44 -12.14 -25.24
N ALA A 225 10.40 -10.84 -24.96
CA ALA A 225 10.60 -10.33 -23.60
C ALA A 225 9.44 -10.69 -22.65
N LEU A 226 8.19 -10.65 -23.13
CA LEU A 226 7.01 -11.06 -22.37
C LEU A 226 7.03 -12.57 -22.07
N GLU A 227 7.28 -13.41 -23.07
CA GLU A 227 7.44 -14.86 -22.89
C GLU A 227 8.61 -15.17 -21.93
N GLY A 228 9.71 -14.40 -22.02
CA GLY A 228 10.82 -14.49 -21.06
C GLY A 228 10.40 -14.15 -19.63
N LEU A 229 9.57 -13.12 -19.46
CA LEU A 229 9.04 -12.70 -18.16
C LEU A 229 8.05 -13.73 -17.60
N GLU A 230 7.13 -14.25 -18.42
CA GLU A 230 6.18 -15.30 -18.02
C GLU A 230 6.91 -16.57 -17.58
N ASN A 231 7.92 -17.01 -18.34
CA ASN A 231 8.76 -18.14 -17.97
C ASN A 231 9.54 -17.88 -16.68
N TRP A 232 10.00 -16.65 -16.45
CA TRP A 232 10.67 -16.27 -15.20
C TRP A 232 9.70 -16.27 -14.01
N ILE A 233 8.48 -15.76 -14.18
CA ILE A 233 7.42 -15.80 -13.16
C ILE A 233 7.04 -17.25 -12.83
N ALA A 234 6.85 -18.10 -13.84
CA ALA A 234 6.55 -19.51 -13.64
C ALA A 234 7.67 -20.24 -12.87
N LYS A 235 8.94 -19.94 -13.19
CA LYS A 235 10.10 -20.47 -12.45
C LYS A 235 10.16 -19.94 -11.02
N GLN A 236 9.85 -18.66 -10.79
CA GLN A 236 9.77 -18.07 -9.46
C GLN A 236 8.66 -18.73 -8.63
N GLN A 237 7.48 -18.98 -9.20
CA GLN A 237 6.38 -19.66 -8.50
C GLN A 237 6.76 -21.06 -8.04
N ILE A 238 7.46 -21.83 -8.87
CA ILE A 238 7.96 -23.16 -8.47
C ILE A 238 8.96 -23.02 -7.32
N HIS A 239 9.87 -22.06 -7.42
CA HIS A 239 10.89 -21.83 -6.40
C HIS A 239 10.32 -21.29 -5.08
N ASP A 240 9.22 -20.55 -5.13
CA ASP A 240 8.53 -20.03 -3.94
C ASP A 240 7.74 -21.13 -3.22
N VAL A 241 7.16 -22.10 -3.94
CA VAL A 241 6.53 -23.28 -3.33
C VAL A 241 7.57 -24.15 -2.61
N ASP A 242 8.72 -24.39 -3.24
CA ASP A 242 9.82 -25.14 -2.62
C ASP A 242 10.36 -24.41 -1.38
N LYS A 243 10.48 -23.07 -1.45
CA LYS A 243 10.87 -22.24 -0.30
C LYS A 243 9.82 -22.20 0.80
N GLU A 244 8.53 -22.25 0.48
CA GLU A 244 7.46 -22.26 1.48
C GLU A 244 7.46 -23.59 2.26
N VAL A 245 7.74 -24.70 1.58
CA VAL A 245 7.96 -26.01 2.21
C VAL A 245 9.21 -26.01 3.09
N ASP A 246 10.33 -25.47 2.59
CA ASP A 246 11.57 -25.34 3.36
C ASP A 246 11.43 -24.39 4.54
N MET A 247 10.67 -23.30 4.38
CA MET A 247 10.42 -22.32 5.43
C MET A 247 9.48 -22.88 6.49
N ALA A 248 8.45 -23.63 6.12
CA ALA A 248 7.59 -24.34 7.06
C ALA A 248 8.37 -25.39 7.86
N ALA A 249 9.28 -26.13 7.21
CA ALA A 249 10.18 -27.07 7.87
C ALA A 249 11.16 -26.35 8.82
N ALA A 250 11.74 -25.21 8.39
CA ALA A 250 12.61 -24.39 9.21
C ALA A 250 11.87 -23.78 10.42
N PHE A 251 10.61 -23.36 10.23
CA PHE A 251 9.79 -22.82 11.31
C PHE A 251 9.43 -23.91 12.32
N SER A 252 9.08 -25.10 11.86
CA SER A 252 8.85 -26.27 12.71
C SER A 252 10.11 -26.66 13.50
N ALA A 253 11.27 -26.70 12.83
CA ALA A 253 12.55 -26.96 13.49
C ALA A 253 12.89 -25.88 14.53
N TYR A 254 12.60 -24.61 14.22
CA TYR A 254 12.77 -23.50 15.14
C TYR A 254 11.84 -23.60 16.35
N GLU A 255 10.57 -23.95 16.17
CA GLU A 255 9.64 -24.15 17.30
C GLU A 255 10.09 -25.29 18.21
N VAL A 256 10.54 -26.41 17.66
CA VAL A 256 11.11 -27.51 18.44
C VAL A 256 12.35 -27.06 19.21
N MET A 257 13.26 -26.34 18.55
CA MET A 257 14.46 -25.81 19.19
C MET A 257 14.13 -24.79 20.29
N LYS A 258 13.18 -23.89 20.03
CA LYS A 258 12.68 -22.89 20.97
C LYS A 258 12.05 -23.56 22.19
N ASN A 259 11.18 -24.55 21.99
CA ASN A 259 10.54 -25.27 23.09
C ASN A 259 11.57 -26.03 23.92
N ARG A 260 12.52 -26.72 23.29
CA ARG A 260 13.63 -27.38 23.98
C ARG A 260 14.48 -26.38 24.79
N LEU A 261 14.71 -25.20 24.24
CA LEU A 261 15.47 -24.15 24.91
C LEU A 261 14.67 -23.59 26.10
N LEU A 262 13.37 -23.34 25.93
CA LEU A 262 12.47 -22.92 27.02
C LEU A 262 12.34 -23.98 28.11
N GLU A 263 12.32 -25.27 27.77
CA GLU A 263 12.31 -26.38 28.73
C GLU A 263 13.64 -26.53 29.48
N SER A 264 14.76 -26.19 28.83
CA SER A 264 16.09 -26.24 29.45
C SER A 264 16.38 -25.05 30.37
N ILE A 265 15.60 -23.97 30.26
CA ILE A 265 15.75 -22.81 31.12
C ILE A 265 14.89 -23.03 32.37
N ASP A 266 15.56 -23.20 33.50
CA ASP A 266 14.89 -23.22 34.79
C ASP A 266 14.18 -21.89 35.05
N ALA A 267 12.93 -21.94 35.51
CA ALA A 267 12.11 -20.75 35.75
C ALA A 267 12.76 -19.83 36.79
N GLU A 268 13.52 -20.39 37.74
CA GLU A 268 14.29 -19.63 38.73
C GLU A 268 15.47 -18.86 38.08
N SER A 269 16.06 -19.40 37.02
CA SER A 269 17.15 -18.76 36.28
C SER A 269 16.67 -17.54 35.48
N ILE A 270 15.42 -17.52 34.98
CA ILE A 270 14.88 -16.38 34.21
C ILE A 270 14.71 -15.15 35.10
N SER A 271 14.17 -15.33 36.31
CA SER A 271 14.06 -14.24 37.28
C SER A 271 15.43 -13.69 37.68
N GLY A 272 16.43 -14.55 37.84
CA GLY A 272 17.80 -14.15 38.16
C GLY A 272 18.43 -13.30 37.05
N VAL A 273 18.34 -13.75 35.80
CA VAL A 273 18.87 -13.02 34.64
C VAL A 273 18.13 -11.70 34.42
N GLY A 274 16.81 -11.68 34.59
CA GLY A 274 16.01 -10.45 34.49
C GLY A 274 16.46 -9.39 35.51
N GLN A 275 16.72 -9.82 36.75
CA GLN A 275 17.23 -8.94 37.79
C GLN A 275 18.65 -8.45 37.48
N GLU A 276 19.54 -9.33 37.03
CA GLU A 276 20.91 -8.96 36.67
C GLU A 276 20.97 -7.96 35.51
N VAL A 277 20.14 -8.15 34.47
CA VAL A 277 20.03 -7.21 33.34
C VAL A 277 19.51 -5.84 33.81
N LEU A 278 18.51 -5.83 34.69
CA LEU A 278 17.99 -4.60 35.28
C LEU A 278 19.08 -3.87 36.07
N ASP A 279 19.85 -4.58 36.88
CA ASP A 279 20.92 -4.00 37.70
C ASP A 279 22.02 -3.40 36.81
N ARG A 280 22.43 -4.11 35.74
CA ARG A 280 23.41 -3.59 34.76
C ARG A 280 22.88 -2.36 33.99
N LEU A 281 21.60 -2.33 33.64
CA LEU A 281 20.98 -1.17 32.98
C LEU A 281 20.94 0.05 33.89
N LYS A 282 20.65 -0.15 35.19
CA LYS A 282 20.71 0.93 36.20
C LYS A 282 22.15 1.44 36.36
N GLU A 283 23.12 0.53 36.44
CA GLU A 283 24.55 0.89 36.52
C GLU A 283 24.99 1.70 35.29
N ALA A 284 24.65 1.25 34.09
CA ALA A 284 24.94 1.98 32.85
C ALA A 284 24.28 3.37 32.82
N SER A 285 23.03 3.49 33.27
CA SER A 285 22.33 4.78 33.36
C SER A 285 23.05 5.76 34.30
N ARG A 286 23.55 5.27 35.43
CA ARG A 286 24.34 6.07 36.39
C ARG A 286 25.66 6.54 35.77
N LEU A 287 26.35 5.68 35.04
CA LEU A 287 27.61 6.02 34.36
C LEU A 287 27.44 7.08 33.26
N VAL A 288 26.28 7.11 32.61
CA VAL A 288 25.95 8.09 31.56
C VAL A 288 25.45 9.42 32.13
N GLY A 289 25.23 9.52 33.46
CA GLY A 289 24.66 10.70 34.10
C GLY A 289 23.21 10.95 33.71
N ALA A 290 22.52 9.94 33.18
CA ALA A 290 21.10 10.00 32.90
C ALA A 290 20.32 9.89 34.21
N ASP A 291 19.45 10.86 34.46
CA ASP A 291 18.50 10.82 35.58
C ASP A 291 17.69 9.51 35.49
N GLU A 292 17.73 8.68 36.53
CA GLU A 292 17.07 7.36 36.57
C GLU A 292 15.57 7.46 36.23
N SER A 293 14.97 8.63 36.49
CA SER A 293 13.57 8.93 36.18
C SER A 293 13.24 9.09 34.67
N GLN A 294 14.26 9.25 33.81
CA GLN A 294 14.08 9.47 32.36
C GLN A 294 14.39 8.23 31.50
N SER A 295 14.97 7.18 32.08
CA SER A 295 15.27 5.96 31.35
C SER A 295 14.00 5.12 31.14
N VAL A 296 13.29 5.41 30.04
CA VAL A 296 12.08 4.69 29.62
C VAL A 296 12.30 3.16 29.57
N GLY A 297 13.53 2.72 29.28
CA GLY A 297 13.91 1.31 29.29
C GLY A 297 13.92 0.68 30.68
N VAL A 298 14.48 1.36 31.68
CA VAL A 298 14.57 0.84 33.06
C VAL A 298 13.19 0.74 33.69
N SER A 299 12.39 1.81 33.62
CA SER A 299 11.05 1.82 34.23
C SER A 299 10.09 0.80 33.57
N ARG A 300 10.29 0.49 32.29
CA ARG A 300 9.52 -0.55 31.60
C ARG A 300 9.91 -1.94 32.10
N LEU A 301 11.21 -2.23 32.21
CA LEU A 301 11.70 -3.53 32.67
C LEU A 301 11.32 -3.78 34.15
N GLU A 302 11.40 -2.77 35.00
CA GLU A 302 10.93 -2.85 36.40
C GLU A 302 9.44 -3.20 36.49
N ARG A 303 8.62 -2.58 35.65
CA ARG A 303 7.17 -2.85 35.61
C ARG A 303 6.87 -4.27 35.13
N GLU A 304 7.63 -4.77 34.16
CA GLU A 304 7.48 -6.13 33.63
C GLU A 304 7.93 -7.19 34.65
N LEU A 305 8.97 -6.91 35.44
CA LEU A 305 9.43 -7.79 36.54
C LEU A 305 8.52 -7.74 37.78
N SER A 306 7.90 -6.60 38.07
CA SER A 306 7.04 -6.40 39.25
C SER A 306 5.57 -6.78 39.03
N GLY A 307 5.12 -6.85 37.77
CA GLY A 307 3.75 -7.23 37.42
C GLY A 307 3.50 -8.74 37.48
N PRO A 308 2.23 -9.20 37.37
CA PRO A 308 1.93 -10.59 37.10
C PRO A 308 2.53 -10.94 35.73
N GLY A 309 3.74 -11.50 35.77
CA GLY A 309 4.71 -11.43 34.68
C GLY A 309 4.18 -11.88 33.32
N ILE A 310 4.61 -11.17 32.27
CA ILE A 310 4.44 -11.54 30.86
C ILE A 310 4.90 -13.00 30.59
N PHE A 311 5.81 -13.53 31.40
CA PHE A 311 6.28 -14.92 31.32
C PHE A 311 5.27 -15.99 31.77
N LYS A 312 4.14 -15.61 32.41
CA LYS A 312 3.04 -16.56 32.67
C LYS A 312 2.16 -16.82 31.44
N LEU A 313 2.32 -16.07 30.35
CA LEU A 313 1.55 -16.24 29.10
C LEU A 313 2.17 -17.23 28.11
N CYS A 314 3.29 -17.88 28.46
CA CYS A 314 3.95 -18.89 27.63
C CYS A 314 3.83 -20.33 28.17
N LYS A 315 2.74 -20.64 28.89
CA LYS A 315 2.30 -22.01 29.17
C LYS A 315 0.93 -22.25 28.57
#